data_AF-A0A452XVF7-F1
#
_entry.id   AF-A0A452XVF7-F1
#
_cell.length_a   1.000
_cell.length_b   1.000
_cell.length_c   1.000
_cell.angle_alpha   90.00
_cell.angle_beta   90.00
_cell.angle_gamma   90.00
#
_symmetry.space_group_name_H-M   'P 1'
#
loop_
_entity.id
_entity.type
_entity.pdbx_description
1 polymer ?
#
loop_
_entity_poly.entity_id
_entity_poly.type
_entity_poly.pdbx_seq_one_letter_code
_entity_poly.pdbx_strand_id
1 'polypeptide(L)'
;VVQPDGGAAGGRKGRQGFAVVGLPAAGRRGRRRGGAVAASPPTEEAAKLTEPLTKEDLVAYLASGCKPKENWRIGTEHEKFGFDVETLRPITYDQISAILNGLSERFEWDKIMEENHVIGLKQGKQNISLEPGGQFELSGAPLETLHQTCAEVNSHLYQVKAVGEELGVGFLGMGFQPKWALTDIPIMPKGRYEIMRNYMPKVGTLGLDMMFRTCTVQVNLDFSSEQDMIRKFRASLALQPIATAIFANSPFKEGKPNGFLSLRRCLLHSFQNLMCCSVVWSC
;
A
#
# COMPACT_ATOMS: atom_id res chain seq x y z
N VAL A 1 -24.15 45.37 -30.75
CA VAL A 1 -24.75 46.34 -31.68
C VAL A 1 -26.21 46.52 -31.31
N VAL A 2 -26.62 47.76 -31.01
CA VAL A 2 -27.98 48.33 -31.15
C VAL A 2 -29.17 47.53 -30.56
N GLN A 3 -29.65 48.02 -29.42
CA GLN A 3 -31.04 47.95 -28.89
C GLN A 3 -32.02 48.67 -29.88
N PRO A 4 -33.37 48.56 -29.79
CA PRO A 4 -34.09 49.20 -28.67
C PRO A 4 -35.51 48.68 -28.33
N ASP A 5 -36.09 49.30 -27.28
CA ASP A 5 -37.51 49.62 -26.98
C ASP A 5 -38.65 48.58 -27.09
N GLY A 6 -39.68 48.63 -26.23
CA GLY A 6 -39.85 49.46 -25.02
C GLY A 6 -41.28 49.50 -24.47
N GLY A 7 -41.38 49.51 -23.12
CA GLY A 7 -42.29 50.39 -22.35
C GLY A 7 -43.75 49.97 -22.09
N ALA A 8 -44.45 50.53 -21.09
CA ALA A 8 -44.02 51.31 -19.91
C ALA A 8 -45.19 51.51 -18.89
N ALA A 9 -44.88 52.16 -17.75
CA ALA A 9 -45.75 52.70 -16.67
C ALA A 9 -46.25 51.69 -15.60
N GLY A 10 -46.25 51.98 -14.29
CA GLY A 10 -45.73 53.12 -13.49
C GLY A 10 -46.41 53.11 -12.09
N GLY A 11 -45.86 53.59 -10.96
CA GLY A 11 -44.50 54.04 -10.61
C GLY A 11 -44.37 54.46 -9.12
N ARG A 12 -43.12 54.68 -8.64
CA ARG A 12 -42.64 55.66 -7.61
C ARG A 12 -43.31 55.69 -6.19
N LYS A 13 -42.63 55.77 -5.02
CA LYS A 13 -41.22 56.00 -4.53
C LYS A 13 -41.01 55.17 -3.23
N GLY A 14 -39.82 54.97 -2.65
CA GLY A 14 -38.45 55.22 -3.17
C GLY A 14 -37.36 55.63 -2.15
N ARG A 15 -36.74 54.67 -1.44
CA ARG A 15 -35.33 54.64 -0.91
C ARG A 15 -34.81 55.71 0.09
N GLN A 16 -34.02 55.24 1.08
CA GLN A 16 -32.84 55.92 1.65
C GLN A 16 -31.76 54.88 2.07
N GLY A 17 -30.52 55.33 2.28
CA GLY A 17 -29.40 54.52 2.81
C GLY A 17 -28.32 55.40 3.46
N PHE A 18 -27.36 54.76 4.17
CA PHE A 18 -26.05 55.24 4.69
C PHE A 18 -25.88 56.75 5.01
N ALA A 19 -25.44 57.17 6.21
CA ALA A 19 -24.04 56.98 6.67
C ALA A 19 -23.79 57.39 8.15
N VAL A 20 -22.53 57.26 8.57
CA VAL A 20 -21.94 57.14 9.93
C VAL A 20 -21.67 58.48 10.66
N VAL A 21 -21.44 58.40 11.99
CA VAL A 21 -20.51 59.17 12.87
C VAL A 21 -21.16 59.99 14.01
N GLY A 22 -20.71 59.76 15.27
CA GLY A 22 -20.82 60.75 16.37
C GLY A 22 -21.10 60.24 17.80
N LEU A 23 -20.05 60.07 18.62
CA LEU A 23 -20.07 60.08 20.11
C LEU A 23 -19.68 61.52 20.58
N PRO A 24 -19.87 61.99 21.85
CA PRO A 24 -19.64 61.24 23.10
C PRO A 24 -20.46 61.61 24.38
N ALA A 25 -20.17 60.89 25.49
CA ALA A 25 -20.26 61.30 26.92
C ALA A 25 -21.66 61.54 27.57
N ALA A 26 -21.92 61.27 28.86
CA ALA A 26 -21.20 60.51 29.91
C ALA A 26 -22.16 60.10 31.05
N GLY A 27 -21.85 59.05 31.83
CA GLY A 27 -22.61 58.64 33.02
C GLY A 27 -21.85 57.62 33.88
N ARG A 28 -21.82 57.78 35.21
CA ARG A 28 -20.86 57.08 36.11
C ARG A 28 -21.43 55.86 36.87
N ARG A 29 -20.61 54.80 36.89
CA ARG A 29 -20.31 53.85 38.00
C ARG A 29 -21.46 53.05 38.66
N GLY A 30 -21.39 51.73 38.47
CA GLY A 30 -21.82 50.71 39.45
C GLY A 30 -20.84 49.53 39.43
N ARG A 31 -20.25 49.17 40.58
CA ARG A 31 -19.15 48.18 40.68
C ARG A 31 -19.67 46.86 41.24
N ARG A 32 -19.67 45.76 40.46
CA ARG A 32 -19.84 44.39 40.98
C ARG A 32 -18.61 43.54 40.65
N ARG A 33 -18.24 42.68 41.63
CA ARG A 33 -17.02 41.87 41.61
C ARG A 33 -17.17 40.68 40.65
N GLY A 34 -16.09 40.30 39.98
CA GLY A 34 -16.08 39.08 39.17
C GLY A 34 -16.11 37.82 40.05
N GLY A 35 -16.92 36.86 39.66
CA GLY A 35 -16.78 35.47 40.09
C GLY A 35 -16.07 34.70 39.00
N ALA A 36 -14.90 34.14 39.28
CA ALA A 36 -14.26 33.19 38.38
C ALA A 36 -14.99 31.85 38.48
N VAL A 37 -15.54 31.36 37.37
CA VAL A 37 -16.03 29.99 37.28
C VAL A 37 -14.81 29.10 37.15
N ALA A 38 -14.48 28.35 38.21
CA ALA A 38 -13.37 27.42 38.17
C ALA A 38 -13.74 26.24 37.26
N ALA A 39 -13.06 26.12 36.12
CA ALA A 39 -13.07 24.88 35.36
C ALA A 39 -12.38 23.79 36.20
N SER A 40 -13.02 22.63 36.33
CA SER A 40 -12.37 21.46 36.92
C SER A 40 -11.09 21.13 36.12
N PRO A 41 -9.98 20.78 36.78
CA PRO A 41 -8.80 20.34 36.05
C PRO A 41 -9.15 19.07 35.24
N PRO A 42 -8.48 18.84 34.09
CA PRO A 42 -8.59 17.55 33.42
C PRO A 42 -8.18 16.46 34.41
N THR A 43 -9.00 15.42 34.53
CA THR A 43 -8.62 14.23 35.29
C THR A 43 -7.39 13.65 34.62
N GLU A 44 -6.25 13.65 35.30
CA GLU A 44 -5.08 12.90 34.86
C GLU A 44 -5.45 11.41 34.91
N GLU A 45 -5.89 10.85 33.78
CA GLU A 45 -5.66 9.43 33.54
C GLU A 45 -4.15 9.24 33.63
N ALA A 46 -3.70 8.65 34.75
CA ALA A 46 -2.30 8.41 35.00
C ALA A 46 -1.72 7.65 33.81
N ALA A 47 -0.84 8.33 33.06
CA ALA A 47 -0.15 7.74 31.93
C ALA A 47 0.52 6.46 32.42
N LYS A 48 0.01 5.30 31.97
CA LYS A 48 0.55 4.00 32.37
C LYS A 48 2.02 4.00 31.99
N LEU A 49 2.90 3.96 32.99
CA LEU A 49 4.34 3.86 32.79
C LEU A 49 4.63 2.54 32.09
N THR A 50 4.77 2.59 30.77
CA THR A 50 5.21 1.46 29.95
C THR A 50 6.72 1.40 29.96
N GLU A 51 7.28 0.28 30.40
CA GLU A 51 8.72 0.05 30.32
C GLU A 51 9.18 -0.01 28.84
N PRO A 52 10.38 0.49 28.50
CA PRO A 52 10.93 0.35 27.15
C PRO A 52 11.15 -1.12 26.78
N LEU A 53 10.90 -1.47 25.52
CA LEU A 53 11.16 -2.82 25.01
C LEU A 53 12.65 -3.20 25.15
N THR A 54 12.87 -4.37 25.71
CA THR A 54 14.20 -5.02 25.82
C THR A 54 14.50 -5.85 24.58
N LYS A 55 15.75 -6.33 24.46
CA LYS A 55 16.11 -7.30 23.42
C LYS A 55 15.33 -8.61 23.61
N GLU A 56 15.11 -8.99 24.86
CA GLU A 56 14.43 -10.20 25.29
C GLU A 56 12.96 -10.17 24.86
N ASP A 57 12.30 -9.00 24.90
CA ASP A 57 10.95 -8.81 24.35
C ASP A 57 10.89 -9.03 22.83
N LEU A 58 11.90 -8.55 22.09
CA LEU A 58 11.99 -8.75 20.64
C LEU A 58 12.22 -10.23 20.27
N VAL A 59 13.03 -10.94 21.06
CA VAL A 59 13.23 -12.39 20.92
C VAL A 59 11.95 -13.16 21.29
N ALA A 60 11.29 -12.78 22.40
CA ALA A 60 10.04 -13.39 22.84
C ALA A 60 8.90 -13.17 21.83
N TYR A 61 8.84 -12.01 21.17
CA TYR A 61 7.91 -11.73 20.09
C TYR A 61 8.09 -12.72 18.93
N LEU A 62 9.32 -12.95 18.46
CA LEU A 62 9.59 -13.94 17.41
C LEU A 62 9.30 -15.38 17.88
N ALA A 63 9.65 -15.71 19.13
CA ALA A 63 9.38 -17.02 19.73
C ALA A 63 7.87 -17.29 19.90
N SER A 64 7.05 -16.26 20.12
CA SER A 64 5.59 -16.37 20.21
C SER A 64 4.92 -16.87 18.92
N GLY A 65 5.63 -16.82 17.79
CA GLY A 65 5.21 -17.42 16.52
C GLY A 65 5.27 -18.95 16.48
N CYS A 66 5.83 -19.63 17.51
CA CYS A 66 5.88 -21.09 17.57
C CYS A 66 4.48 -21.71 17.63
N LYS A 67 4.17 -22.63 16.72
CA LYS A 67 2.89 -23.34 16.65
C LYS A 67 3.09 -24.87 16.62
N PRO A 68 2.25 -25.66 17.31
CA PRO A 68 2.28 -27.10 17.16
C PRO A 68 1.87 -27.49 15.74
N LYS A 69 2.24 -28.69 15.29
CA LYS A 69 2.26 -29.07 13.86
C LYS A 69 0.86 -29.07 13.22
N GLU A 70 -0.15 -29.47 13.97
CA GLU A 70 -1.56 -29.43 13.63
C GLU A 70 -2.09 -28.00 13.34
N ASN A 71 -1.42 -26.98 13.88
CA ASN A 71 -1.73 -25.57 13.68
C ASN A 71 -0.83 -24.90 12.63
N TRP A 72 0.06 -25.64 11.96
CA TRP A 72 0.84 -25.10 10.84
C TRP A 72 -0.06 -24.80 9.65
N ARG A 73 0.18 -23.66 9.02
CA ARG A 73 -0.54 -23.22 7.82
C ARG A 73 0.44 -22.75 6.74
N ILE A 74 -0.10 -22.61 5.53
CA ILE A 74 0.57 -22.13 4.34
C ILE A 74 -0.07 -20.79 4.00
N GLY A 75 0.65 -19.69 4.23
CA GLY A 75 0.32 -18.40 3.62
C GLY A 75 1.00 -18.32 2.26
N THR A 76 0.38 -17.65 1.28
CA THR A 76 0.99 -17.45 -0.05
C THR A 76 0.73 -16.05 -0.52
N GLU A 77 1.77 -15.39 -1.01
CA GLU A 77 1.71 -14.00 -1.44
C GLU A 77 2.19 -13.91 -2.89
N HIS A 78 1.54 -13.10 -3.71
CA HIS A 78 1.99 -12.93 -5.10
C HIS A 78 1.66 -11.56 -5.71
N GLU A 79 2.68 -10.97 -6.32
CA GLU A 79 2.63 -9.67 -6.99
C GLU A 79 2.39 -9.84 -8.51
N LYS A 80 1.72 -8.86 -9.12
CA LYS A 80 1.35 -8.86 -10.55
C LYS A 80 1.54 -7.47 -11.13
N PHE A 81 2.09 -7.35 -12.34
CA PHE A 81 2.11 -6.06 -13.04
C PHE A 81 0.78 -5.84 -13.76
N GLY A 82 0.01 -4.82 -13.36
CA GLY A 82 -1.13 -4.36 -14.15
C GLY A 82 -0.66 -3.56 -15.36
N PHE A 83 -1.31 -3.77 -16.52
CA PHE A 83 -1.02 -3.02 -17.74
C PHE A 83 -2.31 -2.70 -18.53
N ASP A 84 -2.30 -1.56 -19.20
CA ASP A 84 -3.33 -1.15 -20.15
C ASP A 84 -3.23 -2.02 -21.42
N VAL A 85 -4.34 -2.64 -21.85
CA VAL A 85 -4.32 -3.67 -22.90
C VAL A 85 -4.01 -3.11 -24.29
N GLU A 86 -4.40 -1.86 -24.59
CA GLU A 86 -4.17 -1.24 -25.90
C GLU A 86 -2.74 -0.71 -26.04
N THR A 87 -2.22 -0.04 -25.01
CA THR A 87 -0.93 0.66 -25.05
C THR A 87 0.22 -0.14 -24.42
N LEU A 88 -0.10 -1.20 -23.68
CA LEU A 88 0.79 -1.99 -22.83
C LEU A 88 1.45 -1.18 -21.69
N ARG A 89 1.04 0.07 -21.45
CA ARG A 89 1.58 0.94 -20.38
C ARG A 89 1.28 0.36 -18.99
N PRO A 90 2.14 0.59 -17.97
CA PRO A 90 1.78 0.24 -16.59
C PRO A 90 0.55 1.05 -16.16
N ILE A 91 -0.38 0.43 -15.44
CA ILE A 91 -1.61 1.11 -15.00
C ILE A 91 -1.34 2.22 -14.00
N THR A 92 -2.04 3.36 -14.15
CA THR A 92 -1.92 4.49 -13.24
C THR A 92 -2.54 4.19 -11.88
N TYR A 93 -2.25 5.03 -10.87
CA TYR A 93 -2.95 4.95 -9.58
C TYR A 93 -4.48 5.07 -9.74
N ASP A 94 -4.98 5.92 -10.64
CA ASP A 94 -6.42 6.09 -10.84
C ASP A 94 -7.08 4.82 -11.40
N GLN A 95 -6.40 4.11 -12.32
CA GLN A 95 -6.83 2.80 -12.82
C GLN A 95 -6.79 1.74 -11.71
N ILE A 96 -5.74 1.73 -10.87
CA ILE A 96 -5.64 0.84 -9.70
C ILE A 96 -6.78 1.12 -8.71
N SER A 97 -7.05 2.40 -8.43
CA SER A 97 -8.15 2.84 -7.56
C SER A 97 -9.50 2.38 -8.09
N ALA A 98 -9.75 2.51 -9.41
CA ALA A 98 -10.96 1.98 -10.03
C ALA A 98 -11.10 0.46 -9.86
N ILE A 99 -9.99 -0.30 -9.99
CA ILE A 99 -9.98 -1.75 -9.76
C ILE A 99 -10.28 -2.08 -8.29
N LEU A 100 -9.64 -1.40 -7.33
CA LEU A 100 -9.86 -1.63 -5.90
C LEU A 100 -11.30 -1.29 -5.48
N ASN A 101 -11.86 -0.20 -6.00
CA ASN A 101 -13.27 0.16 -5.76
C ASN A 101 -14.22 -0.88 -6.37
N GLY A 102 -13.99 -1.30 -7.62
CA GLY A 102 -14.81 -2.32 -8.28
C GLY A 102 -14.76 -3.70 -7.60
N LEU A 103 -13.61 -4.10 -7.05
CA LEU A 103 -13.47 -5.32 -6.25
C LEU A 103 -14.24 -5.21 -4.92
N SER A 104 -14.13 -4.08 -4.24
CA SER A 104 -14.86 -3.80 -3.00
C SER A 104 -16.37 -3.85 -3.19
N GLU A 105 -16.87 -3.24 -4.27
CA GLU A 105 -18.31 -3.12 -4.55
C GLU A 105 -18.94 -4.42 -5.06
N ARG A 106 -18.22 -5.26 -5.82
CA ARG A 106 -18.76 -6.51 -6.40
C ARG A 106 -18.50 -7.76 -5.57
N PHE A 107 -17.39 -7.79 -4.82
CA PHE A 107 -16.92 -8.98 -4.12
C PHE A 107 -16.75 -8.76 -2.62
N GLU A 108 -17.33 -7.69 -2.07
CA GLU A 108 -17.43 -7.43 -0.62
C GLU A 108 -16.06 -7.40 0.09
N TRP A 109 -15.11 -6.66 -0.48
CA TRP A 109 -13.84 -6.35 0.18
C TRP A 109 -13.90 -5.01 0.92
N ASP A 110 -13.36 -4.97 2.14
CA ASP A 110 -13.20 -3.75 2.93
C ASP A 110 -12.07 -2.88 2.36
N LYS A 111 -12.31 -1.57 2.19
CA LYS A 111 -11.32 -0.61 1.66
C LYS A 111 -10.28 -0.24 2.73
N ILE A 112 -8.98 -0.37 2.40
CA ILE A 112 -7.88 0.14 3.22
C ILE A 112 -7.47 1.51 2.67
N MET A 113 -7.57 2.54 3.50
CA MET A 113 -7.32 3.94 3.14
C MET A 113 -6.02 4.47 3.76
N GLU A 114 -5.23 5.23 2.98
CA GLU A 114 -4.16 6.10 3.47
C GLU A 114 -4.51 7.52 3.03
N GLU A 115 -4.76 8.42 3.98
CA GLU A 115 -5.39 9.73 3.75
C GLU A 115 -6.71 9.59 2.96
N ASN A 116 -6.78 10.12 1.74
CA ASN A 116 -7.95 10.05 0.85
C ASN A 116 -7.80 8.99 -0.25
N HIS A 117 -6.73 8.19 -0.22
CA HIS A 117 -6.38 7.21 -1.25
C HIS A 117 -6.73 5.80 -0.79
N VAL A 118 -7.43 5.02 -1.62
CA VAL A 118 -7.54 3.56 -1.42
C VAL A 118 -6.21 2.94 -1.84
N ILE A 119 -5.55 2.24 -0.91
CA ILE A 119 -4.19 1.69 -1.07
C ILE A 119 -4.11 0.17 -0.95
N GLY A 120 -5.26 -0.46 -0.75
CA GLY A 120 -5.41 -1.89 -0.58
C GLY A 120 -6.83 -2.27 -0.19
N LEU A 121 -7.07 -3.57 -0.03
CA LEU A 121 -8.33 -4.14 0.39
C LEU A 121 -8.11 -5.24 1.44
N LYS A 122 -9.15 -5.57 2.20
CA LYS A 122 -9.15 -6.70 3.13
C LYS A 122 -10.42 -7.53 3.00
N GLN A 123 -10.30 -8.85 3.11
CA GLN A 123 -11.45 -9.75 3.24
C GLN A 123 -11.09 -10.90 4.18
N GLY A 124 -11.64 -10.86 5.39
CA GLY A 124 -11.33 -11.84 6.44
C GLY A 124 -9.84 -11.85 6.81
N LYS A 125 -9.12 -12.87 6.34
CA LYS A 125 -7.66 -13.04 6.53
C LYS A 125 -6.82 -12.74 5.28
N GLN A 126 -7.45 -12.46 4.14
CA GLN A 126 -6.78 -12.05 2.92
C GLN A 126 -6.63 -10.52 2.88
N ASN A 127 -5.55 -10.03 2.27
CA ASN A 127 -5.36 -8.62 1.98
C ASN A 127 -4.86 -8.43 0.55
N ILE A 128 -5.28 -7.34 -0.09
CA ILE A 128 -4.75 -6.86 -1.36
C ILE A 128 -3.93 -5.61 -1.07
N SER A 129 -2.73 -5.55 -1.61
CA SER A 129 -1.72 -4.53 -1.30
C SER A 129 -1.12 -3.98 -2.60
N LEU A 130 -0.59 -2.76 -2.50
CA LEU A 130 0.13 -2.11 -3.59
C LEU A 130 1.58 -1.88 -3.21
N GLU A 131 2.49 -2.39 -4.04
CA GLU A 131 3.93 -2.14 -3.98
C GLU A 131 4.34 -0.83 -4.69
N PRO A 132 5.59 -0.33 -4.55
CA PRO A 132 5.96 1.03 -4.94
C PRO A 132 5.58 1.45 -6.35
N GLY A 133 5.71 0.54 -7.32
CA GLY A 133 5.40 0.72 -8.74
C GLY A 133 3.99 0.34 -9.15
N GLY A 134 3.08 0.11 -8.20
CA GLY A 134 1.71 -0.33 -8.48
C GLY A 134 1.58 -1.82 -8.76
N GLN A 135 2.59 -2.63 -8.39
CA GLN A 135 2.45 -4.09 -8.45
C GLN A 135 1.33 -4.52 -7.50
N PHE A 136 0.41 -5.31 -8.04
CA PHE A 136 -0.85 -5.65 -7.38
C PHE A 136 -0.71 -6.98 -6.65
N GLU A 137 -0.58 -6.91 -5.34
CA GLU A 137 -0.30 -8.04 -4.45
C GLU A 137 -1.59 -8.66 -3.91
N LEU A 138 -1.59 -9.98 -3.75
CA LEU A 138 -2.46 -10.67 -2.80
C LEU A 138 -1.57 -11.23 -1.70
N SER A 139 -1.87 -10.91 -0.44
CA SER A 139 -1.43 -11.66 0.74
C SER A 139 -2.56 -12.59 1.16
N GLY A 140 -2.41 -13.89 0.88
CA GLY A 140 -3.42 -14.91 1.07
C GLY A 140 -3.62 -15.33 2.53
N ALA A 141 -4.73 -16.02 2.80
CA ALA A 141 -5.01 -16.52 4.14
C ALA A 141 -4.02 -17.62 4.57
N PRO A 142 -3.82 -17.85 5.88
CA PRO A 142 -3.10 -19.02 6.37
C PRO A 142 -3.97 -20.28 6.21
N LEU A 143 -3.73 -21.03 5.14
CA LEU A 143 -4.53 -22.19 4.71
C LEU A 143 -3.88 -23.53 5.09
N GLU A 144 -4.64 -24.62 5.10
CA GLU A 144 -4.17 -25.93 5.57
C GLU A 144 -3.60 -26.80 4.43
N THR A 145 -4.06 -26.59 3.20
CA THR A 145 -3.68 -27.42 2.04
C THR A 145 -3.36 -26.58 0.80
N LEU A 146 -2.47 -27.08 -0.05
CA LEU A 146 -2.14 -26.46 -1.35
C LEU A 146 -3.36 -26.38 -2.29
N HIS A 147 -4.36 -27.26 -2.13
CA HIS A 147 -5.61 -27.19 -2.89
C HIS A 147 -6.43 -25.94 -2.52
N GLN A 148 -6.48 -25.58 -1.23
CA GLN A 148 -7.09 -24.32 -0.78
C GLN A 148 -6.30 -23.12 -1.30
N THR A 149 -4.97 -23.14 -1.21
CA THR A 149 -4.11 -22.07 -1.77
C THR A 149 -4.36 -21.87 -3.27
N CYS A 150 -4.47 -22.96 -4.03
CA CYS A 150 -4.78 -22.90 -5.46
C CYS A 150 -6.18 -22.33 -5.72
N ALA A 151 -7.18 -22.70 -4.93
CA ALA A 151 -8.54 -22.14 -5.03
C ALA A 151 -8.57 -20.64 -4.69
N GLU A 152 -7.84 -20.20 -3.67
CA GLU A 152 -7.71 -18.79 -3.27
C GLU A 152 -7.06 -17.94 -4.39
N VAL A 153 -5.93 -18.40 -4.94
CA VAL A 153 -5.25 -17.72 -6.06
C VAL A 153 -6.17 -17.64 -7.29
N ASN A 154 -6.89 -18.72 -7.64
CA ASN A 154 -7.83 -18.69 -8.76
C ASN A 154 -9.03 -17.76 -8.51
N SER A 155 -9.56 -17.71 -7.29
CA SER A 155 -10.63 -16.77 -6.90
C SER A 155 -10.17 -15.33 -7.08
N HIS A 156 -8.99 -14.98 -6.56
CA HIS A 156 -8.41 -13.64 -6.70
C HIS A 156 -8.18 -13.26 -8.17
N LEU A 157 -7.56 -14.15 -8.95
CA LEU A 157 -7.33 -13.92 -10.38
C LEU A 157 -8.63 -13.75 -11.17
N TYR A 158 -9.68 -14.50 -10.84
CA TYR A 158 -11.01 -14.35 -11.43
C TYR A 158 -11.61 -12.96 -11.11
N GLN A 159 -11.62 -12.56 -9.84
CA GLN A 159 -12.18 -11.27 -9.41
C GLN A 159 -11.45 -10.09 -10.05
N VAL A 160 -10.12 -10.09 -9.99
CA VAL A 160 -9.26 -9.06 -10.59
C VAL A 160 -9.45 -8.99 -12.10
N LYS A 161 -9.57 -10.14 -12.77
CA LYS A 161 -9.85 -10.18 -14.22
C LYS A 161 -11.23 -9.61 -14.55
N ALA A 162 -12.28 -9.98 -13.82
CA ALA A 162 -13.64 -9.53 -14.06
C ALA A 162 -13.82 -8.00 -13.91
N VAL A 163 -13.05 -7.37 -13.03
CA VAL A 163 -13.02 -5.89 -12.93
C VAL A 163 -12.07 -5.28 -13.96
N GLY A 164 -10.91 -5.92 -14.21
CA GLY A 164 -9.89 -5.42 -15.13
C GLY A 164 -10.33 -5.38 -16.60
N GLU A 165 -11.04 -6.41 -17.08
CA GLU A 165 -11.49 -6.49 -18.48
C GLU A 165 -12.43 -5.33 -18.86
N GLU A 166 -13.32 -4.90 -17.97
CA GLU A 166 -14.20 -3.75 -18.17
C GLU A 166 -13.46 -2.40 -18.19
N LEU A 167 -12.27 -2.33 -17.59
CA LEU A 167 -11.41 -1.15 -17.51
C LEU A 167 -10.29 -1.16 -18.56
N GLY A 168 -10.24 -2.16 -19.44
CA GLY A 168 -9.16 -2.32 -20.43
C GLY A 168 -7.81 -2.70 -19.80
N VAL A 169 -7.82 -3.33 -18.62
CA VAL A 169 -6.60 -3.67 -17.85
C VAL A 169 -6.35 -5.18 -17.82
N GLY A 170 -5.13 -5.57 -18.20
CA GLY A 170 -4.58 -6.91 -18.04
C GLY A 170 -3.58 -7.00 -16.89
N PHE A 171 -3.22 -8.23 -16.51
CA PHE A 171 -2.20 -8.50 -15.47
C PHE A 171 -1.14 -9.48 -15.98
N LEU A 172 0.12 -9.19 -15.69
CA LEU A 172 1.29 -9.94 -16.13
C LEU A 172 2.05 -10.53 -14.93
N GLY A 173 2.19 -11.86 -14.91
CA GLY A 173 3.04 -12.59 -13.96
C GLY A 173 4.46 -12.78 -14.50
N MET A 174 5.35 -11.85 -14.17
CA MET A 174 6.79 -11.92 -14.48
C MET A 174 7.62 -11.36 -13.33
N GLY A 175 8.84 -11.86 -13.15
CA GLY A 175 9.71 -11.42 -12.05
C GLY A 175 10.29 -9.99 -12.22
N PHE A 176 10.24 -9.44 -13.44
CA PHE A 176 10.71 -8.08 -13.75
C PHE A 176 9.86 -7.47 -14.88
N GLN A 177 9.62 -6.16 -14.83
CA GLN A 177 8.88 -5.41 -15.85
C GLN A 177 9.65 -5.44 -17.19
N PRO A 178 9.15 -6.14 -18.23
CA PRO A 178 9.96 -6.47 -19.41
C PRO A 178 10.13 -5.32 -20.40
N LYS A 179 9.21 -4.34 -20.43
CA LYS A 179 9.07 -3.37 -21.54
C LYS A 179 9.47 -1.94 -21.18
N TRP A 180 9.15 -1.47 -19.97
CA TRP A 180 9.20 -0.05 -19.63
C TRP A 180 10.41 0.34 -18.78
N ALA A 181 10.87 1.58 -18.93
CA ALA A 181 11.95 2.14 -18.13
C ALA A 181 11.44 2.50 -16.72
N LEU A 182 12.36 2.68 -15.76
CA LEU A 182 12.01 3.08 -14.40
C LEU A 182 11.20 4.40 -14.35
N THR A 183 11.47 5.32 -15.27
CA THR A 183 10.78 6.62 -15.40
C THR A 183 9.36 6.53 -15.94
N ASP A 184 8.97 5.39 -16.52
CA ASP A 184 7.61 5.14 -17.01
C ASP A 184 6.70 4.52 -15.94
N ILE A 185 7.25 4.14 -14.77
CA ILE A 185 6.52 3.43 -13.73
C ILE A 185 5.83 4.45 -12.80
N PRO A 186 4.51 4.33 -12.57
CA PRO A 186 3.80 5.20 -11.63
C PRO A 186 4.24 4.92 -10.20
N ILE A 187 4.06 5.92 -9.32
CA ILE A 187 4.44 5.84 -7.91
C ILE A 187 3.17 5.79 -7.08
N MET A 188 3.02 4.77 -6.23
CA MET A 188 1.84 4.64 -5.38
C MET A 188 1.84 5.68 -4.25
N PRO A 189 0.68 6.29 -3.91
CA PRO A 189 0.56 7.37 -2.93
C PRO A 189 0.60 6.82 -1.49
N LYS A 190 1.76 6.30 -1.08
CA LYS A 190 2.02 5.77 0.27
C LYS A 190 3.28 6.41 0.83
N GLY A 191 3.18 7.09 1.96
CA GLY A 191 4.27 7.92 2.51
C GLY A 191 5.58 7.15 2.75
N ARG A 192 5.49 5.85 3.08
CA ARG A 192 6.66 4.98 3.25
C ARG A 192 7.52 4.86 1.99
N TYR A 193 6.91 4.93 0.79
CA TYR A 193 7.62 4.76 -0.47
C TYR A 193 8.41 6.00 -0.88
N GLU A 194 8.00 7.20 -0.46
CA GLU A 194 8.81 8.41 -0.64
C GLU A 194 10.12 8.32 0.16
N ILE A 195 10.04 7.90 1.44
CA ILE A 195 11.22 7.71 2.30
C ILE A 195 12.19 6.72 1.65
N MET A 196 11.68 5.56 1.21
CA MET A 196 12.50 4.52 0.57
C MET A 196 13.09 5.02 -0.76
N ARG A 197 12.30 5.65 -1.65
CA ARG A 197 12.76 6.23 -2.92
C ARG A 197 13.90 7.22 -2.72
N ASN A 198 13.82 8.07 -1.70
CA ASN A 198 14.82 9.08 -1.39
C ASN A 198 16.06 8.49 -0.69
N TYR A 199 15.97 7.26 -0.14
CA TYR A 199 17.07 6.56 0.52
C TYR A 199 17.83 5.61 -0.41
N MET A 200 17.15 4.84 -1.28
CA MET A 200 17.78 3.82 -2.12
C MET A 200 19.01 4.31 -2.91
N PRO A 201 19.01 5.49 -3.58
CA PRO A 201 20.18 5.99 -4.31
C PRO A 201 21.42 6.24 -3.44
N LYS A 202 21.24 6.38 -2.12
CA LYS A 202 22.35 6.61 -1.16
C LYS A 202 23.07 5.32 -0.79
N VAL A 203 22.43 4.16 -0.99
CA VAL A 203 22.98 2.84 -0.65
C VAL A 203 23.28 1.99 -1.88
N GLY A 204 22.62 2.20 -3.03
CA GLY A 204 22.95 1.48 -4.25
C GLY A 204 22.19 1.94 -5.49
N THR A 205 22.64 1.45 -6.65
CA THR A 205 22.09 1.83 -7.97
C THR A 205 20.87 1.01 -8.40
N LEU A 206 20.65 -0.16 -7.79
CA LEU A 206 19.64 -1.14 -8.22
C LEU A 206 18.41 -1.22 -7.31
N GLY A 207 18.41 -0.52 -6.17
CA GLY A 207 17.30 -0.57 -5.19
C GLY A 207 15.97 -0.05 -5.73
N LEU A 208 16.00 0.96 -6.61
CA LEU A 208 14.80 1.47 -7.26
C LEU A 208 14.24 0.47 -8.31
N ASP A 209 15.11 -0.20 -9.08
CA ASP A 209 14.68 -1.23 -10.02
C ASP A 209 14.05 -2.44 -9.29
N MET A 210 14.55 -2.79 -8.10
CA MET A 210 13.89 -3.77 -7.24
C MET A 210 12.50 -3.30 -6.82
N MET A 211 12.40 -2.12 -6.19
CA MET A 211 11.13 -1.57 -5.67
C MET A 211 10.03 -1.41 -6.72
N PHE A 212 10.36 -0.84 -7.89
CA PHE A 212 9.38 -0.40 -8.88
C PHE A 212 9.19 -1.37 -10.04
N ARG A 213 10.16 -2.28 -10.29
CA ARG A 213 10.17 -3.12 -11.50
C ARG A 213 10.30 -4.61 -11.23
N THR A 214 10.13 -5.09 -9.99
CA THR A 214 10.04 -6.55 -9.70
C THR A 214 8.66 -6.97 -9.20
N CYS A 215 8.31 -8.24 -9.43
CA CYS A 215 7.21 -8.95 -8.78
C CYS A 215 7.73 -10.30 -8.27
N THR A 216 7.10 -10.92 -7.28
CA THR A 216 7.45 -12.28 -6.84
C THR A 216 6.24 -13.12 -6.41
N VAL A 217 6.46 -14.43 -6.26
CA VAL A 217 5.61 -15.33 -5.46
C VAL A 217 6.36 -15.78 -4.20
N GLN A 218 5.69 -15.72 -3.05
CA GLN A 218 6.25 -15.96 -1.72
C GLN A 218 5.41 -16.99 -0.97
N VAL A 219 6.02 -17.74 -0.06
CA VAL A 219 5.32 -18.69 0.81
C VAL A 219 5.72 -18.50 2.26
N ASN A 220 4.71 -18.30 3.12
CA ASN A 220 4.86 -18.08 4.55
C ASN A 220 4.55 -19.38 5.30
N LEU A 221 5.52 -19.88 6.06
CA LEU A 221 5.49 -21.20 6.71
C LEU A 221 5.80 -21.11 8.21
N ASP A 222 5.01 -21.85 9.00
CA ASP A 222 5.14 -21.90 10.45
C ASP A 222 6.30 -22.80 10.94
N PHE A 223 6.70 -22.61 12.19
CA PHE A 223 7.68 -23.44 12.92
C PHE A 223 7.17 -23.81 14.31
N SER A 224 7.61 -24.94 14.86
CA SER A 224 7.15 -25.42 16.19
C SER A 224 8.07 -25.09 17.36
N SER A 225 9.32 -24.70 17.09
CA SER A 225 10.30 -24.27 18.09
C SER A 225 11.43 -23.50 17.42
N GLU A 226 12.29 -22.84 18.19
CA GLU A 226 13.52 -22.24 17.67
C GLU A 226 14.39 -23.25 16.92
N GLN A 227 14.52 -24.48 17.41
CA GLN A 227 15.29 -25.53 16.74
C GLN A 227 14.65 -25.96 15.39
N ASP A 228 13.32 -25.96 15.30
CA ASP A 228 12.61 -26.21 14.04
C ASP A 228 12.76 -25.05 13.05
N MET A 229 12.67 -23.81 13.55
CA MET A 229 12.95 -22.58 12.80
C MET A 229 14.37 -22.62 12.22
N ILE A 230 15.40 -22.87 13.03
CA ILE A 230 16.80 -22.97 12.59
C ILE A 230 16.98 -24.03 11.50
N ARG A 231 16.36 -25.22 11.66
CA ARG A 231 16.43 -26.30 10.65
C ARG A 231 15.78 -25.87 9.34
N LYS A 232 14.55 -25.34 9.39
CA LYS A 232 13.82 -24.84 8.21
C LYS A 232 14.59 -23.74 7.52
N PHE A 233 15.00 -22.70 8.25
CA PHE A 233 15.74 -21.55 7.75
C PHE A 233 17.04 -21.95 7.04
N ARG A 234 17.85 -22.85 7.63
CA ARG A 234 19.07 -23.38 6.98
C ARG A 234 18.78 -24.18 5.72
N ALA A 235 17.81 -25.10 5.78
CA ALA A 235 17.45 -25.93 4.63
C ALA A 235 16.93 -25.09 3.48
N SER A 236 15.99 -24.17 3.77
CA SER A 236 15.43 -23.27 2.77
C SER A 236 16.53 -22.37 2.18
N LEU A 237 17.43 -21.78 2.98
CA LEU A 237 18.52 -20.93 2.45
C LEU A 237 19.43 -21.69 1.46
N ALA A 238 19.75 -22.95 1.75
CA ALA A 238 20.54 -23.80 0.85
C ALA A 238 19.80 -24.14 -0.45
N LEU A 239 18.46 -24.27 -0.40
CA LEU A 239 17.61 -24.63 -1.54
C LEU A 239 17.11 -23.42 -2.36
N GLN A 240 17.18 -22.20 -1.83
CA GLN A 240 16.69 -20.98 -2.49
C GLN A 240 17.27 -20.76 -3.91
N PRO A 241 18.56 -21.05 -4.21
CA PRO A 241 19.07 -20.95 -5.59
C PRO A 241 18.41 -21.95 -6.55
N ILE A 242 18.04 -23.15 -6.07
CA ILE A 242 17.37 -24.18 -6.87
C ILE A 242 15.94 -23.74 -7.18
N ALA A 243 15.20 -23.26 -6.17
CA ALA A 243 13.87 -22.68 -6.38
C ALA A 243 13.92 -21.49 -7.37
N THR A 244 14.90 -20.60 -7.20
CA THR A 244 15.11 -19.47 -8.12
C THR A 244 15.37 -19.90 -9.57
N ALA A 245 16.08 -21.01 -9.78
CA ALA A 245 16.33 -21.55 -11.12
C ALA A 245 15.08 -22.17 -11.74
N ILE A 246 14.26 -22.88 -10.96
CA ILE A 246 12.98 -23.47 -11.40
C ILE A 246 11.97 -22.37 -11.78
N PHE A 247 11.91 -21.28 -11.02
CA PHE A 247 10.96 -20.18 -11.22
C PHE A 247 11.57 -18.96 -11.97
N ALA A 248 12.66 -19.16 -12.72
CA ALA A 248 13.36 -18.07 -13.41
C ALA A 248 12.51 -17.44 -14.54
N ASN A 249 11.92 -16.27 -14.26
CA ASN A 249 10.93 -15.62 -15.14
C ASN A 249 11.19 -14.10 -15.29
N SER A 250 12.44 -13.68 -15.57
CA SER A 250 12.75 -12.27 -15.89
C SER A 250 13.91 -12.06 -16.89
N PRO A 251 13.77 -12.53 -18.15
CA PRO A 251 14.83 -12.46 -19.16
C PRO A 251 14.86 -11.16 -19.99
N PHE A 252 13.88 -10.25 -19.81
CA PHE A 252 13.80 -8.99 -20.55
C PHE A 252 13.98 -7.76 -19.66
N LYS A 253 14.50 -6.68 -20.23
CA LYS A 253 14.50 -5.31 -19.67
C LYS A 253 14.38 -4.33 -20.83
N GLU A 254 13.48 -3.35 -20.70
CA GLU A 254 13.30 -2.26 -21.68
C GLU A 254 13.12 -2.76 -23.13
N GLY A 255 12.35 -3.86 -23.28
CA GLY A 255 12.00 -4.48 -24.56
C GLY A 255 13.07 -5.38 -25.18
N LYS A 256 14.18 -5.65 -24.49
CA LYS A 256 15.30 -6.45 -25.02
C LYS A 256 15.70 -7.57 -24.05
N PRO A 257 16.27 -8.69 -24.55
CA PRO A 257 16.92 -9.69 -23.70
C PRO A 257 18.02 -9.05 -22.83
N ASN A 258 18.02 -9.35 -21.53
CA ASN A 258 18.91 -8.70 -20.56
C ASN A 258 20.16 -9.53 -20.19
N GLY A 259 20.30 -10.75 -20.75
CA GLY A 259 21.41 -11.67 -20.50
C GLY A 259 21.24 -12.59 -19.27
N PHE A 260 20.16 -12.46 -18.51
CA PHE A 260 19.84 -13.30 -17.35
C PHE A 260 18.58 -14.14 -17.61
N LEU A 261 18.42 -15.24 -16.87
CA LEU A 261 17.13 -15.95 -16.78
C LEU A 261 16.23 -15.33 -15.69
N SER A 262 16.85 -14.88 -14.60
CA SER A 262 16.19 -14.12 -13.53
C SER A 262 16.99 -12.86 -13.20
N LEU A 263 16.72 -11.76 -13.91
CA LEU A 263 17.26 -10.44 -13.56
C LEU A 263 16.80 -10.03 -12.14
N ARG A 264 15.59 -10.42 -11.73
CA ARG A 264 15.08 -10.20 -10.36
C ARG A 264 16.05 -10.69 -9.30
N ARG A 265 16.59 -11.91 -9.44
CA ARG A 265 17.57 -12.46 -8.49
C ARG A 265 18.88 -11.68 -8.49
N CYS A 266 19.34 -11.23 -9.66
CA CYS A 266 20.57 -10.45 -9.78
C CYS A 266 20.46 -9.10 -9.04
N LEU A 267 19.36 -8.37 -9.26
CA LEU A 267 19.05 -7.12 -8.55
C LEU A 267 18.99 -7.34 -7.02
N LEU A 268 18.31 -8.40 -6.58
CA LEU A 268 18.20 -8.74 -5.17
C LEU A 268 19.53 -9.11 -4.54
N HIS A 269 20.43 -9.82 -5.24
CA HIS A 269 21.74 -10.16 -4.66
C HIS A 269 22.54 -8.90 -4.30
N SER A 270 22.58 -7.91 -5.20
CA SER A 270 23.22 -6.62 -4.92
C SER A 270 22.56 -5.86 -3.75
N PHE A 271 21.24 -6.00 -3.58
CA PHE A 271 20.50 -5.36 -2.49
C PHE A 271 20.63 -6.07 -1.13
N GLN A 272 20.64 -7.41 -1.12
CA GLN A 272 20.79 -8.21 0.12
C GLN A 272 22.15 -7.97 0.79
N ASN A 273 23.19 -7.71 0.00
CA ASN A 273 24.51 -7.31 0.50
C ASN A 273 24.52 -5.94 1.21
N LEU A 274 23.56 -5.05 0.90
CA LEU A 274 23.43 -3.73 1.53
C LEU A 274 22.58 -3.75 2.80
N MET A 275 21.50 -4.54 2.81
CA MET A 275 20.63 -4.72 3.97
C MET A 275 21.14 -5.76 4.99
N CYS A 276 22.28 -6.42 4.69
CA CYS A 276 22.80 -7.56 5.46
C CYS A 276 21.77 -8.68 5.70
N CYS A 277 20.78 -8.78 4.80
CA CYS A 277 19.61 -9.66 4.92
C CYS A 277 19.56 -10.62 3.75
N SER A 278 20.10 -11.83 3.92
CA SER A 278 20.02 -12.92 2.94
C SER A 278 18.61 -13.49 2.72
N VAL A 279 17.60 -12.88 3.35
CA VAL A 279 16.34 -13.53 3.73
C VAL A 279 15.14 -12.72 3.24
N VAL A 280 14.73 -12.97 2.00
CA VAL A 280 13.37 -12.69 1.54
C VAL A 280 12.91 -13.94 0.79
N TRP A 281 11.81 -14.56 1.24
CA TRP A 281 11.33 -15.87 0.77
C TRP A 281 10.53 -15.74 -0.52
N SER A 282 11.22 -15.26 -1.55
CA SER A 282 10.65 -14.76 -2.79
C SER A 282 11.22 -15.53 -3.98
N CYS A 283 10.39 -16.15 -4.81
CA CYS A 283 10.77 -16.68 -6.14
C CYS A 283 10.44 -15.65 -7.24
#